data_AF-A0A060ZSJ5-F1
#
_entry.id   AF-A0A060ZSJ5-F1
#
_cell.length_a   1.000
_cell.length_b   1.000
_cell.length_c   1.000
_cell.angle_alpha   90.00
_cell.angle_beta   90.00
_cell.angle_gamma   90.00
#
_symmetry.space_group_name_H-M   'P 1'
#
loop_
_entity.id
_entity.type
_entity.pdbx_description
1 polymer ?
#
loop_
_entity_poly.entity_id
_entity_poly.type
_entity_poly.pdbx_seq_one_letter_code
_entity_poly.pdbx_strand_id
1 'polypeptide(L)'
;MRGKPSPGRRDPLAAASAAFGVAAVLLLAGCGTDDSHPEAASPKPSTTTTSAGTSPPPTSKPPTTPVTPSASPTDHRLPVQVPSDASDQAKEDLLGLRALELQSALRDIDPALGAAEDINKAGEQCYDLRRKAANPDEKAARRFSSAHHKVTVSNGKRINALLREGYCS
;
A
#
# COMPACT_ATOMS: atom_id res chain seq x y z
N MET A 1 58.05 16.85 -31.18
CA MET A 1 58.01 15.44 -31.59
C MET A 1 58.44 14.55 -30.42
N ARG A 2 57.57 13.67 -29.92
CA ARG A 2 57.88 12.35 -29.33
C ARG A 2 56.57 11.76 -28.79
N GLY A 3 55.79 11.19 -29.69
CA GLY A 3 54.76 10.22 -29.32
C GLY A 3 55.46 8.97 -28.79
N LYS A 4 54.98 8.46 -27.66
CA LYS A 4 55.32 7.11 -27.19
C LYS A 4 54.23 6.16 -27.70
N PRO A 5 54.59 5.08 -28.42
CA PRO A 5 53.67 4.05 -28.82
C PRO A 5 53.67 2.88 -27.83
N SER A 6 52.67 2.00 -28.01
CA SER A 6 52.68 0.54 -27.77
C SER A 6 51.69 0.04 -26.69
N PRO A 7 51.30 -1.25 -26.69
CA PRO A 7 50.09 -1.72 -27.36
C PRO A 7 49.29 -2.74 -26.51
N GLY A 8 47.96 -2.58 -26.39
CA GLY A 8 47.11 -3.55 -25.72
C GLY A 8 46.62 -4.65 -26.67
N ARG A 9 47.29 -5.81 -26.62
CA ARG A 9 46.92 -7.17 -27.09
C ARG A 9 45.56 -7.43 -27.76
N ARG A 10 45.69 -8.01 -28.96
CA ARG A 10 44.84 -8.99 -29.69
C ARG A 10 44.58 -10.28 -28.88
N ASP A 11 43.34 -10.80 -28.76
CA ASP A 11 42.65 -11.86 -29.58
C ASP A 11 42.49 -13.16 -28.73
N PRO A 12 41.75 -14.24 -29.13
CA PRO A 12 40.38 -14.41 -29.66
C PRO A 12 39.66 -15.68 -29.06
N LEU A 13 38.57 -16.16 -29.71
CA LEU A 13 37.88 -17.49 -29.61
C LEU A 13 36.87 -17.69 -28.44
N ALA A 14 35.55 -17.77 -28.68
CA ALA A 14 34.74 -18.82 -29.34
C ALA A 14 34.13 -19.82 -28.34
N ALA A 15 32.80 -19.80 -28.24
CA ALA A 15 32.01 -20.98 -27.88
C ALA A 15 30.65 -20.87 -28.58
N ALA A 16 30.48 -21.73 -29.59
CA ALA A 16 29.24 -22.01 -30.28
C ALA A 16 28.33 -22.90 -29.42
N SER A 17 27.01 -22.76 -29.57
CA SER A 17 25.96 -23.81 -29.48
C SER A 17 24.61 -23.11 -29.62
N ALA A 18 23.89 -23.20 -30.75
CA ALA A 18 23.13 -24.33 -31.30
C ALA A 18 21.62 -24.07 -31.12
N ALA A 19 20.92 -24.01 -32.26
CA ALA A 19 19.50 -23.71 -32.40
C ALA A 19 18.64 -24.96 -32.23
N PHE A 20 17.56 -24.86 -31.44
CA PHE A 20 16.30 -25.63 -31.51
C PHE A 20 15.26 -24.73 -30.82
N GLY A 21 14.13 -24.27 -31.37
CA GLY A 21 13.34 -24.75 -32.50
C GLY A 21 12.18 -25.61 -32.01
N VAL A 22 11.12 -25.02 -31.45
CA VAL A 22 9.71 -25.47 -31.61
C VAL A 22 8.77 -24.27 -31.41
N ALA A 23 8.14 -23.85 -32.50
CA ALA A 23 6.91 -23.09 -32.48
C ALA A 23 5.74 -24.08 -32.34
N ALA A 24 4.79 -23.79 -31.45
CA ALA A 24 3.47 -24.42 -31.45
C ALA A 24 2.42 -23.32 -31.38
N VAL A 25 1.64 -23.24 -32.46
CA VAL A 25 0.54 -22.32 -32.69
C VAL A 25 -0.75 -22.89 -32.10
N LEU A 26 -1.53 -21.99 -31.50
CA LEU A 26 -2.98 -21.95 -31.18
C LEU A 26 -3.87 -23.15 -31.61
N LEU A 27 -4.90 -23.45 -30.80
CA LEU A 27 -6.33 -23.31 -31.19
C LEU A 27 -7.31 -23.62 -30.02
N LEU A 28 -8.25 -22.67 -29.87
CA LEU A 28 -9.64 -22.67 -29.38
C LEU A 28 -10.32 -23.99 -28.93
N ALA A 29 -11.10 -23.94 -27.83
CA ALA A 29 -12.55 -24.21 -27.83
C ALA A 29 -13.23 -23.99 -26.45
N GLY A 30 -14.43 -23.41 -26.48
CA GLY A 30 -15.37 -23.20 -25.36
C GLY A 30 -15.73 -21.71 -25.25
N CYS A 31 -16.63 -21.12 -26.03
CA CYS A 31 -17.96 -21.54 -26.51
C CYS A 31 -18.94 -21.84 -25.37
N GLY A 32 -19.38 -20.77 -24.71
CA GLY A 32 -20.67 -20.68 -24.02
C GLY A 32 -21.39 -19.47 -24.58
N THR A 33 -22.23 -19.71 -25.58
CA THR A 33 -23.06 -18.74 -26.30
C THR A 33 -24.36 -18.46 -25.55
N ASP A 34 -24.85 -17.23 -25.75
CA ASP A 34 -26.27 -16.80 -25.76
C ASP A 34 -27.06 -16.76 -24.44
N ASP A 35 -27.33 -15.55 -23.95
CA ASP A 35 -28.70 -15.02 -24.07
C ASP A 35 -28.64 -13.48 -24.11
N SER A 36 -29.02 -12.94 -25.27
CA SER A 36 -29.24 -11.51 -25.47
C SER A 36 -30.71 -11.22 -25.19
N HIS A 37 -31.03 -10.62 -24.05
CA HIS A 37 -32.35 -10.00 -23.84
C HIS A 37 -32.26 -8.48 -24.03
N PRO A 38 -32.84 -7.91 -25.09
CA PRO A 38 -33.07 -6.47 -25.17
C PRO A 38 -34.43 -6.17 -24.53
N GLU A 39 -34.45 -5.43 -23.42
CA GLU A 39 -35.65 -4.67 -23.06
C GLU A 39 -35.29 -3.21 -22.85
N ALA A 40 -35.85 -2.38 -23.72
CA ALA A 40 -35.72 -0.95 -23.74
C ALA A 40 -36.59 -0.33 -22.65
N ALA A 41 -36.02 0.55 -21.84
CA ALA A 41 -36.53 1.90 -21.54
C ALA A 41 -35.88 2.49 -20.27
N SER A 42 -35.08 3.54 -20.45
CA SER A 42 -34.98 4.64 -19.48
C SER A 42 -36.16 5.60 -19.75
N PRO A 43 -36.71 6.41 -18.80
CA PRO A 43 -35.90 7.28 -17.93
C PRO A 43 -36.50 7.71 -16.55
N LYS A 44 -35.64 8.43 -15.80
CA LYS A 44 -35.86 9.59 -14.91
C LYS A 44 -35.95 9.41 -13.38
N PRO A 45 -35.39 10.39 -12.62
CA PRO A 45 -35.15 10.34 -11.19
C PRO A 45 -36.31 10.93 -10.38
N SER A 46 -36.39 10.56 -9.10
CA SER A 46 -37.21 11.27 -8.11
C SER A 46 -36.34 11.73 -6.94
N THR A 47 -35.95 12.99 -6.97
CA THR A 47 -35.79 13.83 -5.78
C THR A 47 -37.16 14.29 -5.28
N THR A 48 -37.20 14.75 -4.01
CA THR A 48 -38.25 15.52 -3.28
C THR A 48 -38.99 14.70 -2.21
N THR A 49 -39.24 15.10 -0.95
CA THR A 49 -38.72 16.06 0.07
C THR A 49 -39.51 15.79 1.39
N THR A 50 -39.01 16.28 2.54
CA THR A 50 -39.80 16.82 3.70
C THR A 50 -40.00 16.00 5.00
N SER A 51 -39.16 16.36 5.98
CA SER A 51 -39.42 16.85 7.36
C SER A 51 -40.08 16.04 8.50
N ALA A 52 -39.34 16.10 9.63
CA ALA A 52 -39.71 16.42 11.02
C ALA A 52 -40.41 15.39 11.95
N GLY A 53 -39.61 14.89 12.90
CA GLY A 53 -39.76 15.18 14.34
C GLY A 53 -40.75 14.35 15.18
N THR A 54 -40.25 13.64 16.20
CA THR A 54 -40.97 13.42 17.47
C THR A 54 -39.98 13.20 18.63
N SER A 55 -40.14 14.00 19.68
CA SER A 55 -39.35 14.07 20.92
C SER A 55 -39.48 12.84 21.85
N PRO A 56 -38.49 12.56 22.70
CA PRO A 56 -38.65 11.65 23.85
C PRO A 56 -39.35 12.33 25.05
N PRO A 57 -40.04 11.57 25.92
CA PRO A 57 -40.87 12.09 27.00
C PRO A 57 -40.08 12.63 28.22
N PRO A 58 -40.67 13.54 29.04
CA PRO A 58 -40.08 14.05 30.28
C PRO A 58 -40.59 13.29 31.54
N THR A 59 -40.22 13.83 32.72
CA THR A 59 -40.62 13.51 34.12
C THR A 59 -39.81 12.40 34.82
N SER A 60 -39.23 12.54 36.02
CA SER A 60 -39.61 13.34 37.20
C SER A 60 -38.43 13.65 38.16
N LYS A 61 -38.68 14.65 39.02
CA LYS A 61 -37.85 15.36 40.02
C LYS A 61 -37.26 14.52 41.20
N PRO A 62 -36.34 15.10 42.00
CA PRO A 62 -35.44 14.41 42.95
C PRO A 62 -35.98 14.34 44.39
N PRO A 63 -35.50 13.40 45.23
CA PRO A 63 -35.59 13.52 46.68
C PRO A 63 -34.30 14.10 47.28
N THR A 64 -34.47 15.20 48.02
CA THR A 64 -33.52 15.84 48.93
C THR A 64 -33.22 14.96 50.14
N THR A 65 -31.96 14.90 50.59
CA THR A 65 -31.44 14.98 52.00
C THR A 65 -30.01 14.40 52.09
N PRO A 66 -29.24 14.63 53.17
CA PRO A 66 -28.68 15.88 53.68
C PRO A 66 -27.14 15.93 53.54
N VAL A 67 -26.58 17.14 53.64
CA VAL A 67 -25.14 17.41 53.65
C VAL A 67 -24.43 16.68 54.80
N THR A 68 -23.35 15.98 54.50
CA THR A 68 -22.27 15.67 55.45
C THR A 68 -20.94 16.06 54.79
N PRO A 69 -20.14 16.98 55.37
CA PRO A 69 -18.84 17.34 54.85
C PRO A 69 -17.75 16.48 55.50
N SER A 70 -17.02 15.67 54.71
CA SER A 70 -15.71 15.07 55.01
C SER A 70 -15.51 13.89 54.06
N ALA A 71 -14.39 13.66 53.39
CA ALA A 71 -13.14 14.39 53.24
C ALA A 71 -12.59 13.94 51.87
N SER A 72 -11.90 14.80 51.14
CA SER A 72 -11.16 14.39 49.95
C SER A 72 -10.18 13.28 50.36
N PRO A 73 -10.15 12.11 49.71
CA PRO A 73 -8.92 11.35 49.72
C PRO A 73 -7.92 12.21 48.96
N THR A 74 -6.99 12.82 49.70
CA THR A 74 -5.77 13.38 49.12
C THR A 74 -5.02 12.20 48.52
N ASP A 75 -5.41 11.83 47.31
CA ASP A 75 -4.70 10.87 46.50
C ASP A 75 -3.39 11.56 46.13
N HIS A 76 -2.36 11.32 46.94
CA HIS A 76 -0.98 11.59 46.59
C HIS A 76 -0.55 10.65 45.45
N ARG A 77 -1.28 10.68 44.34
CA ARG A 77 -0.81 10.13 43.08
C ARG A 77 0.23 11.11 42.58
N LEU A 78 1.48 10.84 42.93
CA LEU A 78 2.63 11.34 42.18
C LEU A 78 2.28 11.20 40.68
N PRO A 79 2.49 12.23 39.85
CA PRO A 79 2.37 12.04 38.42
C PRO A 79 3.31 10.90 38.07
N VAL A 80 2.76 9.76 37.64
CA VAL A 80 3.56 8.72 37.00
C VAL A 80 4.11 9.38 35.75
N GLN A 81 5.32 9.93 35.88
CA GLN A 81 6.11 10.38 34.75
C GLN A 81 6.38 9.13 33.94
N VAL A 82 5.54 8.92 32.92
CA VAL A 82 5.84 7.95 31.87
C VAL A 82 7.19 8.40 31.31
N PRO A 83 8.25 7.57 31.41
CA PRO A 83 9.53 7.92 30.83
C PRO A 83 9.30 8.24 29.35
N SER A 84 9.86 9.34 28.85
CA SER A 84 9.74 9.73 27.45
C SER A 84 10.07 8.56 26.51
N ASP A 85 11.02 7.72 26.93
CA ASP A 85 11.44 6.49 26.24
C ASP A 85 10.29 5.49 25.97
N ALA A 86 9.27 5.41 26.84
CA ALA A 86 8.14 4.52 26.64
C ALA A 86 7.24 4.98 25.48
N SER A 87 7.16 6.29 25.24
CA SER A 87 6.41 6.83 24.10
C SER A 87 7.16 6.63 22.78
N ASP A 88 8.48 6.69 22.81
CA ASP A 88 9.30 6.46 21.62
C ASP A 88 9.36 4.96 21.28
N GLN A 89 9.47 4.07 22.28
CA GLN A 89 9.34 2.63 22.05
C GLN A 89 7.99 2.26 21.42
N ALA A 90 6.89 2.84 21.91
CA ALA A 90 5.56 2.59 21.35
C ALA A 90 5.45 3.04 19.88
N LYS A 91 6.13 4.13 19.48
CA LYS A 91 6.16 4.56 18.07
C LYS A 91 6.96 3.59 17.21
N GLU A 92 8.13 3.16 17.69
CA GLU A 92 8.96 2.18 16.98
C GLU A 92 8.23 0.84 16.80
N ASP A 93 7.49 0.39 17.81
CA ASP A 93 6.67 -0.82 17.72
C ASP A 93 5.57 -0.68 16.64
N LEU A 94 4.90 0.47 16.58
CA LEU A 94 3.91 0.75 15.53
C LEU A 94 4.54 0.81 14.13
N LEU A 95 5.73 1.39 14.00
CA LEU A 95 6.47 1.40 12.73
C LEU A 95 6.87 -0.02 12.31
N GLY A 96 7.31 -0.85 13.26
CA GLY A 96 7.61 -2.26 13.02
C GLY A 96 6.39 -3.05 12.54
N LEU A 97 5.23 -2.85 13.17
CA LEU A 97 3.97 -3.47 12.74
C LEU A 97 3.56 -3.03 11.33
N ARG A 98 3.66 -1.73 11.02
CA ARG A 98 3.33 -1.20 9.70
C ARG A 98 4.28 -1.74 8.62
N ALA A 99 5.56 -1.93 8.96
CA ALA A 99 6.53 -2.53 8.05
C ALA A 99 6.17 -4.00 7.74
N LEU A 100 5.79 -4.79 8.74
CA LEU A 100 5.34 -6.18 8.55
C LEU A 100 4.06 -6.26 7.70
N GLU A 101 3.10 -5.36 7.95
CA GLU A 101 1.89 -5.25 7.14
C GLU A 101 2.23 -4.96 5.68
N LEU A 102 3.12 -3.99 5.43
CA LEU A 102 3.58 -3.66 4.09
C LEU A 102 4.29 -4.84 3.41
N GLN A 103 5.13 -5.57 4.15
CA GLN A 103 5.79 -6.78 3.62
C GLN A 103 4.78 -7.81 3.15
N SER A 104 3.70 -8.02 3.92
CA SER A 104 2.62 -8.95 3.55
C SER A 104 1.87 -8.45 2.31
N ALA A 105 1.44 -7.19 2.31
CA ALA A 105 0.67 -6.63 1.22
C ALA A 105 1.46 -6.58 -0.11
N LEU A 106 2.77 -6.39 -0.05
CA LEU A 106 3.64 -6.50 -1.23
C LEU A 106 3.72 -7.94 -1.76
N ARG A 107 3.77 -8.95 -0.88
CA ARG A 107 3.73 -10.38 -1.26
C ARG A 107 2.41 -10.76 -1.95
N ASP A 108 1.29 -10.15 -1.57
CA ASP A 108 -0.02 -10.37 -2.20
C ASP A 108 -0.11 -9.79 -3.63
N ILE A 109 0.73 -8.80 -3.94
CA ILE A 109 0.83 -8.26 -5.30
C ILE A 109 1.70 -9.18 -6.16
N ASP A 110 2.85 -9.58 -5.62
CA ASP A 110 3.82 -10.41 -6.29
C ASP A 110 4.62 -11.21 -5.24
N PRO A 111 4.61 -12.56 -5.27
CA PRO A 111 5.23 -13.39 -4.23
C PRO A 111 6.74 -13.19 -4.04
N ALA A 112 7.43 -12.60 -5.03
CA ALA A 112 8.86 -12.31 -4.93
C ALA A 112 9.17 -11.01 -4.16
N LEU A 113 8.16 -10.24 -3.78
CA LEU A 113 8.30 -8.99 -3.02
C LEU A 113 8.17 -9.21 -1.52
N GLY A 114 8.28 -8.12 -0.75
CA GLY A 114 8.06 -8.11 0.69
C GLY A 114 9.31 -8.45 1.50
N ALA A 115 10.48 -8.41 0.86
CA ALA A 115 11.76 -8.40 1.56
C ALA A 115 11.98 -7.05 2.25
N ALA A 116 12.94 -6.99 3.18
CA ALA A 116 13.27 -5.74 3.89
C ALA A 116 13.70 -4.62 2.91
N GLU A 117 14.37 -4.99 1.81
CA GLU A 117 14.79 -4.06 0.76
C GLU A 117 13.59 -3.41 0.05
N ASP A 118 12.47 -4.12 -0.06
CA ASP A 118 11.27 -3.59 -0.71
C ASP A 118 10.55 -2.54 0.14
N ILE A 119 10.74 -2.59 1.46
CA ILE A 119 10.24 -1.56 2.39
C ILE A 119 10.99 -0.25 2.18
N ASN A 120 12.31 -0.31 2.00
CA ASN A 120 13.12 0.87 1.66
C ASN A 120 12.70 1.46 0.30
N LYS A 121 12.51 0.61 -0.71
CA LYS A 121 11.99 1.01 -2.03
C LYS A 121 10.62 1.66 -1.93
N ALA A 122 9.73 1.17 -1.06
CA ALA A 122 8.42 1.77 -0.82
C ALA A 122 8.51 3.20 -0.27
N GLY A 123 9.46 3.46 0.63
CA GLY A 123 9.75 4.81 1.13
C GLY A 123 10.16 5.77 0.01
N GLU A 124 11.09 5.35 -0.86
CA GLU A 124 11.48 6.14 -2.03
C GLU A 124 10.33 6.34 -3.03
N GLN A 125 9.52 5.30 -3.22
CA GLN A 125 8.36 5.37 -4.09
C GLN A 125 7.33 6.37 -3.54
N CYS A 126 7.11 6.40 -2.23
CA CYS A 126 6.26 7.41 -1.61
C CYS A 126 6.76 8.83 -1.84
N TYR A 127 8.08 9.05 -1.82
CA TYR A 127 8.65 10.34 -2.17
C TYR A 127 8.34 10.75 -3.61
N ASP A 128 8.51 9.83 -4.57
CA ASP A 128 8.16 10.05 -5.98
C ASP A 128 6.65 10.33 -6.16
N LEU A 129 5.79 9.60 -5.44
CA LEU A 129 4.33 9.74 -5.49
C LEU A 129 3.87 11.08 -4.95
N ARG A 130 4.44 11.55 -3.83
CA ARG A 130 4.15 12.89 -3.26
C ARG A 130 4.55 14.01 -4.19
N ARG A 131 5.63 13.84 -4.95
CA ARG A 131 6.11 14.82 -5.94
C ARG A 131 5.44 14.70 -7.31
N LYS A 132 4.48 13.79 -7.47
CA LYS A 132 3.78 13.53 -8.74
C LYS A 132 4.76 13.24 -9.89
N ALA A 133 5.76 12.40 -9.63
CA ALA A 133 6.72 11.99 -10.65
C ALA A 133 6.01 11.43 -11.91
N ALA A 134 6.58 11.72 -13.08
CA ALA A 134 6.09 11.15 -14.34
C ALA A 134 6.24 9.62 -14.35
N ASN A 135 5.28 8.93 -14.96
CA ASN A 135 5.21 7.48 -15.13
C ASN A 135 5.44 6.70 -13.79
N PRO A 136 4.63 6.96 -12.76
CA PRO A 136 4.86 6.38 -11.43
C PRO A 136 4.75 4.85 -11.43
N ASP A 137 3.90 4.27 -12.28
CA ASP A 137 3.67 2.83 -12.35
C ASP A 137 4.88 2.10 -12.97
N GLU A 138 5.46 2.64 -14.03
CA GLU A 138 6.70 2.11 -14.59
C GLU A 138 7.89 2.30 -13.64
N LYS A 139 7.96 3.44 -12.94
CA LYS A 139 8.98 3.66 -11.92
C LYS A 139 8.88 2.61 -10.82
N ALA A 140 7.67 2.34 -10.32
CA ALA A 140 7.44 1.28 -9.33
C ALA A 140 7.88 -0.09 -9.90
N ALA A 141 7.42 -0.44 -11.10
CA ALA A 141 7.80 -1.70 -11.74
C ALA A 141 9.33 -1.86 -11.87
N ARG A 142 10.04 -0.82 -12.30
CA ARG A 142 11.51 -0.85 -12.40
C ARG A 142 12.19 -0.93 -11.03
N ARG A 143 11.72 -0.16 -10.05
CA ARG A 143 12.30 -0.09 -8.70
C ARG A 143 12.16 -1.40 -7.95
N PHE A 144 10.99 -2.02 -8.00
CA PHE A 144 10.70 -3.27 -7.29
C PHE A 144 11.17 -4.52 -8.05
N SER A 145 11.51 -4.40 -9.33
CA SER A 145 12.21 -5.47 -10.06
C SER A 145 13.62 -5.72 -9.52
N SER A 146 14.13 -6.93 -9.71
CA SER A 146 15.50 -7.33 -9.41
C SER A 146 16.19 -7.96 -10.64
N ALA A 147 17.37 -8.53 -10.43
CA ALA A 147 18.06 -9.34 -11.44
C ALA A 147 17.36 -10.68 -11.67
N HIS A 148 16.70 -11.23 -10.64
CA HIS A 148 16.09 -12.57 -10.67
C HIS A 148 14.56 -12.55 -10.80
N HIS A 149 13.95 -11.36 -10.72
CA HIS A 149 12.51 -11.18 -10.80
C HIS A 149 12.15 -9.86 -11.49
N LYS A 150 11.05 -9.85 -12.24
CA LYS A 150 10.54 -8.66 -12.93
C LYS A 150 9.12 -8.36 -12.49
N VAL A 151 8.93 -7.16 -11.93
CA VAL A 151 7.62 -6.59 -11.63
C VAL A 151 7.06 -5.97 -12.91
N THR A 152 5.84 -6.33 -13.26
CA THR A 152 5.13 -5.75 -14.42
C THR A 152 4.64 -4.33 -14.12
N VAL A 153 4.35 -3.54 -15.16
CA VAL A 153 3.74 -2.20 -14.98
C VAL A 153 2.38 -2.30 -14.26
N SER A 154 1.62 -3.38 -14.51
CA SER A 154 0.36 -3.65 -13.80
C SER A 154 0.59 -3.85 -12.29
N ASN A 155 1.58 -4.64 -11.91
CA ASN A 155 1.97 -4.79 -10.50
C ASN A 155 2.50 -3.46 -9.93
N GLY A 156 3.26 -2.69 -10.70
CA GLY A 156 3.69 -1.33 -10.33
C GLY A 156 2.52 -0.41 -9.99
N LYS A 157 1.43 -0.46 -10.77
CA LYS A 157 0.18 0.25 -10.48
C LYS A 157 -0.48 -0.21 -9.18
N ARG A 158 -0.54 -1.52 -8.94
CA ARG A 158 -1.07 -2.10 -7.68
C ARG A 158 -0.25 -1.65 -6.47
N ILE A 159 1.08 -1.64 -6.59
CA ILE A 159 2.00 -1.14 -5.56
C ILE A 159 1.71 0.33 -5.28
N ASN A 160 1.59 1.16 -6.31
CA ASN A 160 1.28 2.57 -6.13
C ASN A 160 -0.07 2.82 -5.46
N ALA A 161 -1.09 2.02 -5.77
CA ALA A 161 -2.39 2.10 -5.11
C ALA A 161 -2.26 1.77 -3.61
N LEU A 162 -1.64 0.63 -3.28
CA LEU A 162 -1.36 0.21 -1.91
C LEU A 162 -0.63 1.31 -1.12
N LEU A 163 0.45 1.85 -1.69
CA LEU A 163 1.27 2.85 -1.02
C LEU A 163 0.51 4.17 -0.77
N ARG A 164 -0.29 4.63 -1.75
CA ARG A 164 -1.10 5.85 -1.59
C ARG A 164 -2.18 5.72 -0.53
N GLU A 165 -2.78 4.53 -0.39
CA GLU A 165 -3.87 4.29 0.55
C GLU A 165 -3.39 4.28 2.00
N GLY A 166 -2.30 3.57 2.28
CA GLY A 166 -1.94 3.25 3.66
C GLY A 166 -0.58 3.73 4.14
N TYR A 167 0.35 4.14 3.25
CA TYR A 167 1.77 4.21 3.60
C TYR A 167 2.46 5.54 3.28
N CYS A 168 1.99 6.27 2.28
CA CYS A 168 2.61 7.54 1.86
C CYS A 168 2.10 8.78 2.60
N SER A 169 1.57 8.65 3.81
CA SER A 169 1.10 9.74 4.70
C SER A 169 2.19 10.74 5.08
#